data_AF-A0A6G9YL92-F1
#
_entry.id   AF-A0A6G9YL92-F1
#
_cell.length_a   1.000
_cell.length_b   1.000
_cell.length_c   1.000
_cell.angle_alpha   90.00
_cell.angle_beta   90.00
_cell.angle_gamma   90.00
#
_symmetry.space_group_name_H-M   'P 1'
#
loop_
_entity.id
_entity.type
_entity.pdbx_description
1 polymer ?
#
loop_
_entity_poly.entity_id
_entity_poly.type
_entity_poly.pdbx_seq_one_letter_code
_entity_poly.pdbx_strand_id
1 'polypeptide(L)'
;MPPPAGLPARYFWLRHKVAHLLRNLGVDAADGHEAIVDALSRRLDAPIHIRLYSFPVPGFFSFVIVDPEHGEFHIFVQAATSHEHQLHLLMHEVAHIILGTLDLGDSIVAGTHRTGDYSNLAERDAEFVARLISTWIDLHAGAQLPVQPDPAAERLSRTLQDRLAW
;
A
#
# COMPACT_ATOMS: atom_id res chain seq x y z
N MET A 1 -19.45 4.00 7.27
CA MET A 1 -19.44 4.75 6.00
C MET A 1 -18.22 5.67 6.00
N PRO A 2 -17.43 5.77 4.91
CA PRO A 2 -16.22 6.60 4.90
C PRO A 2 -16.57 8.10 4.99
N PRO A 3 -15.76 8.93 5.68
CA PRO A 3 -15.97 10.38 5.74
C PRO A 3 -15.84 11.04 4.37
N PRO A 4 -16.47 12.21 4.11
CA PRO A 4 -16.35 12.94 2.85
C PRO A 4 -14.92 13.23 2.42
N ALA A 5 -14.71 13.38 1.11
CA ALA A 5 -13.42 13.75 0.53
C ALA A 5 -12.85 15.05 1.12
N GLY A 6 -11.53 15.12 1.31
CA GLY A 6 -10.83 16.35 1.70
C GLY A 6 -10.94 16.75 3.17
N LEU A 7 -11.70 16.03 4.00
CA LEU A 7 -11.75 16.27 5.44
C LEU A 7 -10.64 15.49 6.18
N PRO A 8 -9.97 16.08 7.19
CA PRO A 8 -8.99 15.37 8.01
C PRO A 8 -9.51 14.04 8.58
N ALA A 9 -10.80 14.01 8.94
CA ALA A 9 -11.47 12.81 9.44
C ALA A 9 -11.37 11.60 8.49
N ARG A 10 -11.32 11.82 7.16
CA ARG A 10 -11.17 10.73 6.18
C ARG A 10 -9.82 10.03 6.30
N TYR A 11 -8.74 10.81 6.40
CA TYR A 11 -7.39 10.25 6.54
C TYR A 11 -7.18 9.54 7.88
N PHE A 12 -7.77 10.06 8.96
CA PHE A 12 -7.81 9.33 10.24
C PHE A 12 -8.57 8.01 10.14
N TRP A 13 -9.72 8.02 9.48
CA TRP A 13 -10.51 6.80 9.25
C TRP A 13 -9.74 5.78 8.41
N LEU A 14 -9.09 6.20 7.30
CA LEU A 14 -8.24 5.34 6.48
C LEU A 14 -7.10 4.75 7.29
N ARG A 15 -6.39 5.58 8.07
CA ARG A 15 -5.31 5.12 8.94
C ARG A 15 -5.79 4.07 9.94
N HIS A 16 -6.94 4.29 10.58
CA HIS A 16 -7.51 3.32 11.51
C HIS A 16 -7.91 2.01 10.82
N LYS A 17 -8.56 2.10 9.65
CA LYS A 17 -8.96 0.95 8.84
C LYS A 17 -7.75 0.11 8.43
N VAL A 18 -6.70 0.74 7.90
CA VAL A 18 -5.46 0.07 7.48
C VAL A 18 -4.74 -0.54 8.66
N ALA A 19 -4.57 0.18 9.77
CA ALA A 19 -3.92 -0.36 10.97
C ALA A 19 -4.67 -1.58 11.53
N HIS A 20 -6.01 -1.53 11.54
CA HIS A 20 -6.82 -2.67 11.95
C HIS A 20 -6.70 -3.86 10.98
N LEU A 21 -6.67 -3.59 9.67
CA LEU A 21 -6.45 -4.63 8.66
C LEU A 21 -5.09 -5.31 8.83
N LEU A 22 -3.99 -4.56 8.89
CA LEU A 22 -2.63 -5.12 9.02
C LEU A 22 -2.50 -5.99 10.28
N ARG A 23 -3.06 -5.54 11.42
CA ARG A 23 -3.12 -6.38 12.64
C ARG A 23 -3.90 -7.68 12.44
N ASN A 24 -5.03 -7.63 11.74
CA ASN A 24 -5.82 -8.84 11.46
C ASN A 24 -5.19 -9.75 10.42
N LEU A 25 -4.34 -9.22 9.55
CA LEU A 25 -3.50 -10.00 8.64
C LEU A 25 -2.34 -10.68 9.38
N GLY A 26 -2.02 -10.24 10.61
CA GLY A 26 -0.91 -10.78 11.40
C GLY A 26 0.46 -10.44 10.84
N VAL A 27 0.58 -9.31 10.12
CA VAL A 27 1.83 -8.82 9.53
C VAL A 27 2.43 -7.71 10.39
N ASP A 28 3.76 -7.75 10.55
CA ASP A 28 4.57 -6.70 11.15
C ASP A 28 5.28 -5.87 10.06
N ALA A 29 5.76 -4.69 10.42
CA ALA A 29 6.51 -3.82 9.51
C ALA A 29 7.80 -4.50 9.04
N ALA A 30 8.40 -5.33 9.90
CA ALA A 30 9.61 -6.11 9.60
C ALA A 30 9.41 -7.11 8.45
N ASP A 31 8.17 -7.54 8.20
CA ASP A 31 7.89 -8.57 7.20
C ASP A 31 7.90 -8.02 5.76
N GLY A 32 7.82 -6.68 5.60
CA GLY A 32 7.94 -6.00 4.32
C GLY A 32 6.71 -6.13 3.40
N HIS A 33 6.85 -5.63 2.17
CA HIS A 33 5.76 -5.51 1.20
C HIS A 33 5.21 -6.87 0.74
N GLU A 34 6.08 -7.85 0.51
CA GLU A 34 5.71 -9.19 0.04
C GLU A 34 4.80 -9.91 1.03
N ALA A 35 5.13 -9.85 2.32
CA ALA A 35 4.33 -10.49 3.37
C ALA A 35 2.90 -9.91 3.47
N ILE A 36 2.73 -8.61 3.21
CA ILE A 36 1.41 -7.98 3.15
C ILE A 36 0.60 -8.56 1.99
N VAL A 37 1.20 -8.71 0.81
CA VAL A 37 0.54 -9.30 -0.36
C VAL A 37 0.15 -10.76 -0.08
N ASP A 38 1.06 -11.55 0.49
CA ASP A 38 0.80 -12.95 0.83
C ASP A 38 -0.29 -13.11 1.90
N ALA A 39 -0.28 -12.26 2.93
CA ALA A 39 -1.32 -12.26 3.94
C ALA A 39 -2.68 -11.84 3.36
N LEU A 40 -2.70 -10.84 2.47
CA LEU A 40 -3.91 -10.39 1.80
C LEU A 40 -4.48 -11.48 0.89
N SER A 41 -3.64 -12.12 0.07
CA SER A 41 -3.98 -13.26 -0.79
C SER A 41 -4.67 -14.38 0.02
N ARG A 42 -4.06 -14.78 1.15
CA ARG A 42 -4.65 -15.78 2.06
C ARG A 42 -5.97 -15.33 2.68
N ARG A 43 -6.09 -14.05 3.05
CA ARG A 43 -7.32 -13.50 3.63
C ARG A 43 -8.48 -13.47 2.62
N LEU A 44 -8.17 -13.19 1.36
CA LEU A 44 -9.16 -13.13 0.28
C LEU A 44 -9.56 -14.52 -0.23
N ASP A 45 -8.83 -15.57 0.16
CA ASP A 45 -8.94 -16.91 -0.45
C ASP A 45 -8.79 -16.85 -1.98
N ALA A 46 -7.93 -15.94 -2.45
CA ALA A 46 -7.75 -15.61 -3.86
C ALA A 46 -6.28 -15.26 -4.12
N PRO A 47 -5.58 -16.01 -4.99
CA PRO A 47 -4.20 -15.72 -5.37
C PRO A 47 -3.99 -14.29 -5.86
N ILE A 48 -2.91 -13.65 -5.40
CA ILE A 48 -2.44 -12.36 -5.92
C ILE A 48 -1.09 -12.58 -6.60
N HIS A 49 -1.08 -12.46 -7.92
CA HIS A 49 0.08 -12.64 -8.79
C HIS A 49 0.71 -11.31 -9.14
N ILE A 50 1.97 -11.10 -8.76
CA ILE A 50 2.73 -9.91 -9.16
C ILE A 50 3.49 -10.22 -10.46
N ARG A 51 3.45 -9.31 -11.42
CA ARG A 51 4.15 -9.42 -12.72
C ARG A 51 4.84 -8.11 -13.05
N LEU A 52 6.18 -8.14 -13.11
CA LEU A 52 6.94 -7.05 -13.72
C LEU A 52 6.78 -7.13 -15.24
N TYR A 53 6.32 -6.05 -15.86
CA TYR A 53 6.10 -5.99 -17.30
C TYR A 53 6.65 -4.70 -17.89
N SER A 54 7.40 -4.80 -18.99
CA SER A 54 7.93 -3.62 -19.69
C SER A 54 6.87 -3.05 -20.62
N PHE A 55 6.12 -2.06 -20.12
CA PHE A 55 5.13 -1.37 -20.94
C PHE A 55 5.78 -0.47 -21.98
N PRO A 56 5.25 -0.41 -23.21
CA PRO A 56 5.75 0.46 -24.28
C PRO A 56 5.42 1.95 -24.05
N VAL A 57 4.73 2.29 -22.95
CA VAL A 57 4.43 3.66 -22.57
C VAL A 57 5.50 4.22 -21.62
N PRO A 58 6.03 5.44 -21.88
CA PRO A 58 6.85 6.14 -20.91
C PRO A 58 6.00 6.51 -19.68
N GLY A 59 6.41 6.09 -18.49
CA GLY A 59 5.83 6.55 -17.22
C GLY A 59 5.53 5.46 -16.20
N PHE A 60 4.98 5.92 -15.07
CA PHE A 60 4.53 5.12 -13.94
C PHE A 60 3.19 4.46 -14.29
N PHE A 61 3.23 3.16 -14.52
CA PHE A 61 2.07 2.42 -14.98
C PHE A 61 1.98 1.08 -14.24
N SER A 62 0.82 0.86 -13.63
CA SER A 62 0.40 -0.41 -13.09
C SER A 62 -1.11 -0.57 -13.30
N PHE A 63 -1.56 -1.81 -13.20
CA PHE A 63 -2.98 -2.13 -13.17
C PHE A 63 -3.19 -3.53 -12.59
N VAL A 64 -4.46 -3.82 -12.27
CA VAL A 64 -4.90 -5.14 -11.84
C VAL A 64 -5.74 -5.77 -12.96
N ILE A 65 -5.61 -7.07 -13.15
CA ILE A 65 -6.57 -7.90 -13.88
C ILE A 65 -7.17 -8.86 -12.86
N VAL A 66 -8.49 -9.00 -12.86
CA VAL A 66 -9.16 -10.02 -12.05
C VAL A 66 -9.63 -11.13 -12.99
N ASP A 67 -9.20 -12.36 -12.75
CA ASP A 67 -9.71 -13.53 -13.46
C ASP A 67 -11.18 -13.74 -13.05
N PRO A 68 -12.15 -13.57 -13.97
CA PRO A 68 -13.56 -13.70 -13.64
C PRO A 68 -13.99 -15.15 -13.33
N GLU A 69 -13.24 -16.15 -13.78
CA GLU A 69 -13.57 -17.57 -13.59
C GLU A 69 -13.05 -18.08 -12.24
N HIS A 70 -11.84 -17.66 -11.86
CA HIS A 70 -11.15 -18.17 -10.67
C HIS A 70 -11.04 -17.15 -9.53
N GLY A 71 -11.35 -15.88 -9.78
CA GLY A 71 -11.27 -14.79 -8.79
C GLY A 71 -9.83 -14.36 -8.46
N GLU A 72 -8.84 -14.79 -9.25
CA GLU A 72 -7.43 -14.46 -9.03
C GLU A 72 -7.11 -13.02 -9.43
N PHE A 73 -6.18 -12.38 -8.71
CA PHE A 73 -5.71 -11.04 -9.01
C PHE A 73 -4.35 -11.11 -9.70
N HIS A 74 -4.17 -10.39 -10.80
CA HIS A 74 -2.90 -10.22 -11.49
C HIS A 74 -2.51 -8.75 -11.49
N ILE A 75 -1.51 -8.39 -10.68
CA ILE A 75 -0.98 -7.03 -10.58
C ILE A 75 0.19 -6.90 -11.54
N PHE A 76 0.06 -6.04 -12.55
CA PHE A 76 1.15 -5.71 -13.46
C PHE A 76 1.82 -4.42 -13.03
N VAL A 77 3.15 -4.44 -12.91
CA VAL A 77 3.96 -3.31 -12.47
C VAL A 77 5.01 -3.00 -13.54
N GLN A 78 5.17 -1.73 -13.89
CA GLN A 78 6.17 -1.30 -14.87
C GLN A 78 7.57 -1.78 -14.49
N ALA A 79 8.19 -2.60 -15.34
CA ALA A 79 9.53 -3.15 -15.11
C ALA A 79 10.62 -2.09 -15.35
N ALA A 80 10.41 -1.18 -16.29
CA ALA A 80 11.37 -0.13 -16.67
C ALA A 80 11.32 1.10 -15.73
N THR A 81 11.40 0.88 -14.42
CA THR A 81 11.49 1.94 -13.39
C THR A 81 12.33 1.45 -12.19
N SER A 82 12.61 2.33 -11.21
CA SER A 82 13.38 1.97 -10.01
C SER A 82 12.62 0.99 -9.12
N HIS A 83 13.35 0.25 -8.29
CA HIS A 83 12.74 -0.67 -7.32
C HIS A 83 11.77 0.03 -6.36
N GLU A 84 12.15 1.20 -5.83
CA GLU A 84 11.29 2.02 -4.97
C GLU A 84 9.99 2.41 -5.68
N HIS A 85 10.07 2.81 -6.96
CA HIS A 85 8.88 3.11 -7.75
C HIS A 85 8.05 1.86 -8.05
N GLN A 86 8.67 0.69 -8.26
CA GLN A 86 7.95 -0.58 -8.43
C GLN A 86 7.16 -0.94 -7.16
N LEU A 87 7.77 -0.80 -5.98
CA LEU A 87 7.11 -1.03 -4.70
C LEU A 87 5.96 -0.05 -4.46
N HIS A 88 6.16 1.22 -4.82
CA HIS A 88 5.10 2.22 -4.76
C HIS A 88 3.92 1.86 -5.66
N LEU A 89 4.17 1.51 -6.93
CA LEU A 89 3.15 1.06 -7.88
C LEU A 89 2.41 -0.18 -7.37
N LEU A 90 3.15 -1.19 -6.89
CA LEU A 90 2.56 -2.39 -6.29
C LEU A 90 1.65 -2.06 -5.11
N MET A 91 2.11 -1.22 -4.18
CA MET A 91 1.30 -0.82 -3.01
C MET A 91 0.11 0.05 -3.37
N HIS A 92 0.19 0.82 -4.44
CA HIS A 92 -0.94 1.57 -4.98
C HIS A 92 -2.05 0.61 -5.44
N GLU A 93 -1.73 -0.42 -6.22
CA GLU A 93 -2.71 -1.41 -6.66
C GLU A 93 -3.26 -2.25 -5.50
N VAL A 94 -2.40 -2.65 -4.56
CA VAL A 94 -2.83 -3.35 -3.33
C VAL A 94 -3.77 -2.48 -2.50
N ALA A 95 -3.55 -1.16 -2.45
CA ALA A 95 -4.46 -0.25 -1.77
C ALA A 95 -5.85 -0.24 -2.42
N HIS A 96 -5.95 -0.32 -3.75
CA HIS A 96 -7.25 -0.47 -4.41
C HIS A 96 -7.97 -1.77 -4.04
N ILE A 97 -7.23 -2.88 -3.93
CA ILE A 97 -7.79 -4.16 -3.44
C ILE A 97 -8.30 -4.00 -2.01
N ILE A 98 -7.49 -3.44 -1.10
CA ILE A 98 -7.83 -3.22 0.32
C ILE A 98 -9.08 -2.32 0.48
N LEU A 99 -9.20 -1.31 -0.38
CA LEU A 99 -10.28 -0.35 -0.32
C LEU A 99 -11.54 -0.82 -1.05
N GLY A 100 -11.43 -1.87 -1.87
CA GLY A 100 -12.53 -2.34 -2.72
C GLY A 100 -12.88 -1.32 -3.80
N THR A 101 -11.86 -0.65 -4.35
CA THR A 101 -12.02 0.46 -5.31
C THR A 101 -11.47 0.10 -6.70
N LEU A 102 -11.24 -1.19 -6.97
CA LEU A 102 -10.90 -1.63 -8.32
C LEU A 102 -12.03 -1.23 -9.27
N ASP A 103 -11.69 -0.49 -10.32
CA ASP A 103 -12.63 -0.17 -11.39
C ASP A 103 -12.69 -1.35 -12.36
N LEU A 104 -13.58 -2.30 -12.08
CA LEU A 104 -13.71 -3.55 -12.83
C LEU A 104 -14.37 -3.38 -14.21
N GLY A 105 -14.94 -2.21 -14.54
CA GLY A 105 -15.61 -1.94 -15.82
C GLY A 105 -16.47 -3.10 -16.37
N ASP A 106 -16.59 -3.17 -17.71
CA ASP A 106 -17.12 -4.32 -18.48
C ASP A 106 -16.00 -5.22 -19.04
N SER A 107 -14.75 -5.03 -18.59
CA SER A 107 -13.56 -5.66 -19.18
C SER A 107 -12.70 -6.33 -18.11
N ILE A 108 -11.98 -7.39 -18.50
CA ILE A 108 -11.06 -8.19 -17.68
C ILE A 108 -9.91 -7.35 -17.09
N VAL A 109 -9.72 -6.09 -17.54
CA VAL A 109 -8.72 -5.13 -17.05
C VAL A 109 -9.35 -4.21 -16.01
N ALA A 110 -8.93 -4.36 -14.75
CA ALA A 110 -9.35 -3.52 -13.64
C ALA A 110 -8.45 -2.26 -13.57
N GLY A 111 -8.91 -1.19 -14.23
CA GLY A 111 -8.32 0.14 -14.16
C GLY A 111 -7.00 0.32 -14.94
N THR A 112 -6.73 1.56 -15.35
CA THR A 112 -5.41 1.98 -15.85
C THR A 112 -4.96 3.15 -15.00
N HIS A 113 -4.11 2.91 -14.01
CA HIS A 113 -3.74 3.94 -13.05
C HIS A 113 -2.43 4.59 -13.48
N ARG A 114 -2.53 5.79 -14.05
CA ARG A 114 -1.37 6.68 -14.19
C ARG A 114 -1.19 7.37 -12.85
N THR A 115 -0.07 7.12 -12.19
CA THR A 115 0.28 7.81 -10.94
C THR A 115 0.27 9.32 -11.20
N GLY A 116 -0.69 10.05 -10.63
CA GLY A 116 -0.84 11.50 -10.79
C GLY A 116 -2.25 12.06 -11.05
N ASP A 117 -3.29 11.23 -11.26
CA ASP A 117 -4.67 11.73 -11.34
C ASP A 117 -5.30 11.90 -9.94
N TYR A 118 -4.98 13.02 -9.30
CA TYR A 118 -5.51 13.38 -7.97
C TYR A 118 -6.97 13.85 -7.99
N SER A 119 -7.65 13.87 -9.14
CA SER A 119 -9.04 14.35 -9.24
C SER A 119 -10.05 13.30 -8.76
N ASN A 120 -9.68 12.02 -8.78
CA ASN A 120 -10.51 10.91 -8.32
C ASN A 120 -10.25 10.59 -6.84
N LEU A 121 -11.32 10.47 -6.06
CA LEU A 121 -11.26 10.16 -4.63
C LEU A 121 -10.68 8.77 -4.35
N ALA A 122 -10.95 7.78 -5.21
CA ALA A 122 -10.42 6.43 -5.08
C ALA A 122 -8.89 6.43 -5.20
N GLU A 123 -8.35 7.11 -6.23
CA GLU A 123 -6.91 7.28 -6.43
C GLU A 123 -6.24 7.99 -5.24
N ARG A 124 -6.88 9.05 -4.72
CA ARG A 124 -6.34 9.78 -3.55
C ARG A 124 -6.26 8.92 -2.30
N ASP A 125 -7.25 8.07 -2.09
CA ASP A 125 -7.27 7.15 -0.96
C ASP A 125 -6.27 6.02 -1.14
N ALA A 126 -6.21 5.43 -2.34
CA ALA A 126 -5.24 4.39 -2.68
C ALA A 126 -3.82 4.90 -2.51
N GLU A 127 -3.52 6.09 -3.04
CA GLU A 127 -2.23 6.76 -2.88
C GLU A 127 -1.88 7.01 -1.41
N PHE A 128 -2.83 7.49 -0.61
CA PHE A 128 -2.62 7.72 0.81
C PHE A 128 -2.32 6.41 1.56
N VAL A 129 -3.09 5.35 1.28
CA VAL A 129 -2.92 4.04 1.92
C VAL A 129 -1.59 3.39 1.51
N ALA A 130 -1.23 3.45 0.23
CA ALA A 130 0.04 2.93 -0.28
C ALA A 130 1.23 3.58 0.41
N ARG A 131 1.24 4.92 0.50
CA ARG A 131 2.30 5.65 1.22
C ARG A 131 2.30 5.37 2.71
N LEU A 132 1.13 5.24 3.33
CA LEU A 132 1.03 4.94 4.76
C LEU A 132 1.67 3.57 5.07
N ILE A 133 1.39 2.55 4.25
CA ILE A 133 1.96 1.20 4.40
C ILE A 133 3.47 1.24 4.16
N SER A 134 3.94 1.82 3.05
CA SER A 134 5.38 1.89 2.76
C SER A 134 6.12 2.67 3.83
N THR A 135 5.60 3.81 4.28
CA THR A 135 6.21 4.59 5.36
C THR A 135 6.30 3.78 6.66
N TRP A 136 5.28 2.98 6.97
CA TRP A 136 5.29 2.14 8.15
C TRP A 136 6.39 1.06 8.10
N ILE A 137 6.59 0.45 6.93
CA ILE A 137 7.70 -0.49 6.67
C ILE A 137 9.06 0.23 6.74
N ASP A 138 9.20 1.34 6.02
CA ASP A 138 10.47 2.08 5.91
C ASP A 138 10.91 2.67 7.26
N LEU A 139 9.97 3.15 8.08
CA LEU A 139 10.27 3.63 9.43
C LEU A 139 10.77 2.49 10.34
N HIS A 140 10.28 1.26 10.17
CA HIS A 140 10.82 0.12 10.89
C HIS A 140 12.24 -0.19 10.43
N ALA A 141 12.48 -0.24 9.12
CA ALA A 141 13.82 -0.45 8.57
C ALA A 141 14.82 0.65 9.00
N GLY A 142 14.38 1.91 9.01
CA GLY A 142 15.18 3.05 9.47
C GLY A 142 15.41 3.08 10.99
N ALA A 143 14.47 2.58 11.80
CA ALA A 143 14.66 2.40 13.24
C ALA A 143 15.71 1.32 13.57
N GLN A 144 16.11 0.50 12.60
CA GLN A 144 17.19 -0.48 12.72
C GLN A 144 18.58 0.06 12.29
N LEU A 145 18.73 1.37 12.03
CA LEU A 145 20.06 1.98 11.86
C LEU A 145 20.94 1.69 13.09
N PRO A 146 22.26 1.44 12.92
CA PRO A 146 23.12 1.04 14.03
C PRO A 146 23.02 2.04 15.17
N VAL A 147 22.63 1.53 16.35
CA VAL A 147 22.54 2.30 17.59
C VAL A 147 23.88 2.99 17.82
N GLN A 148 23.94 4.28 17.51
CA GLN A 148 24.95 5.14 18.09
C GLN A 148 24.51 5.38 19.54
N PRO A 149 25.31 4.99 20.55
CA PRO A 149 24.96 5.26 21.94
C PRO A 149 25.03 6.76 22.18
N ASP A 150 23.92 7.44 21.94
CA ASP A 150 23.72 8.85 22.25
C ASP A 150 22.64 9.00 23.33
N PRO A 151 23.03 9.36 24.57
CA PRO A 151 22.11 9.60 25.67
C PRO A 151 21.05 10.68 25.37
N ALA A 152 21.30 11.59 24.42
CA ALA A 152 20.32 12.59 23.98
C ALA A 152 19.27 11.97 23.05
N ALA A 153 19.67 11.13 22.09
CA ALA A 153 18.77 10.40 21.21
C ALA A 153 17.86 9.44 21.99
N GLU A 154 18.36 8.76 23.03
CA GLU A 154 17.54 7.89 23.90
C GLU A 154 16.47 8.65 24.71
N ARG A 155 16.76 9.90 25.11
CA ARG A 155 15.78 10.75 25.80
C ARG A 155 14.70 11.24 24.84
N LEU A 156 15.09 11.59 23.61
CA LEU A 156 14.15 12.02 22.57
C LEU A 156 13.26 10.87 22.10
N SER A 157 13.84 9.68 21.91
CA SER A 157 13.12 8.48 21.48
C SER A 157 12.09 8.03 22.52
N ARG A 158 12.43 8.05 23.82
CA ARG A 158 11.45 7.83 24.91
C ARG A 158 10.31 8.84 24.88
N THR A 159 10.61 10.11 24.70
CA THR A 159 9.60 11.19 24.64
C THR A 159 8.66 11.04 23.44
N LEU A 160 9.18 10.55 22.30
CA LEU A 160 8.39 10.28 21.10
C LEU A 160 7.55 9.02 21.25
N GLN A 161 8.09 7.95 21.84
CA GLN A 161 7.35 6.73 22.15
C GLN A 161 6.19 7.00 23.13
N ASP A 162 6.40 7.81 24.17
CA ASP A 162 5.36 8.21 25.13
C ASP A 162 4.23 9.05 24.48
N ARG A 163 4.48 9.66 23.32
CA ARG A 163 3.48 10.44 22.57
C ARG A 163 2.87 9.69 21.38
N LEU A 164 3.50 8.61 20.94
CA LEU A 164 3.08 7.81 19.77
C LEU A 164 2.46 6.47 20.18
N ALA A 165 2.72 5.99 21.40
CA ALA A 165 1.94 4.95 22.02
C ALA A 165 0.58 5.52 22.43
N TRP A 166 -0.48 4.88 21.94
CA TRP A 166 -1.87 5.17 22.30
C TRP A 166 -2.18 4.61 23.68
#